data_AF-A0A6J2TA01-F1
#
_entry.id   AF-A0A6J2TA01-F1
#
_cell.length_a   1.000
_cell.length_b   1.000
_cell.length_c   1.000
_cell.angle_alpha   90.00
_cell.angle_beta   90.00
_cell.angle_gamma   90.00
#
_symmetry.space_group_name_H-M   'P 1'
#
loop_
_entity.id
_entity.type
_entity.pdbx_description
1 polymer ?
#
loop_
_entity_poly.entity_id
_entity_poly.type
_entity_poly.pdbx_seq_one_letter_code
_entity_poly.pdbx_strand_id
1 'polypeptide(L)'
;MRFALIVLLACSLALAEAGTWKQSQDYTMDDLDRSPKWLDSSSDAWPQDVTGYPESNWLIHKVEKRMERLHNTNEQIRTRIIDYVSEQLRRCKSGNIMDEHCVRRSVGYAMSFINNQERQAL
;
A
#
# COMPACT_ATOMS: atom_id res chain seq x y z
N MET A 1 49.37 -15.32 13.11
CA MET A 1 47.93 -15.70 13.02
C MET A 1 47.03 -14.87 13.95
N ARG A 2 47.23 -13.54 14.06
CA ARG A 2 46.34 -12.65 14.84
C ARG A 2 45.66 -11.59 13.97
N PHE A 3 46.31 -11.19 12.86
CA PHE A 3 45.77 -10.20 11.92
C PHE A 3 44.57 -10.69 11.10
N ALA A 4 44.46 -12.00 10.83
CA ALA A 4 43.33 -12.56 10.10
C ALA A 4 42.00 -12.46 10.88
N LEU A 5 42.08 -12.52 12.22
CA LEU A 5 40.90 -12.40 13.10
C LEU A 5 40.35 -10.96 13.13
N ILE A 6 41.23 -9.96 13.01
CA ILE A 6 40.83 -8.54 13.02
C ILE A 6 40.10 -8.17 11.72
N VAL A 7 40.55 -8.69 10.58
CA VAL A 7 39.91 -8.43 9.29
C VAL A 7 38.53 -9.08 9.20
N LEU A 8 38.37 -10.31 9.71
CA LEU A 8 37.07 -10.98 9.74
C LEU A 8 36.04 -10.26 10.62
N LEU A 9 36.47 -9.65 11.74
CA LEU A 9 35.61 -8.91 12.65
C LEU A 9 35.10 -7.60 12.03
N ALA A 10 35.93 -6.91 11.25
CA ALA A 10 35.55 -5.69 10.55
C ALA A 10 34.50 -5.94 9.45
N CYS A 11 34.58 -7.08 8.74
CA CYS A 11 33.61 -7.41 7.68
C CYS A 11 32.20 -7.69 8.23
N SER A 12 32.05 -8.23 9.44
CA SER A 12 30.73 -8.45 10.04
C SER A 12 30.02 -7.16 10.49
N LEU A 13 30.77 -6.13 10.88
CA LEU A 13 30.20 -4.86 11.36
C LEU A 13 29.65 -4.00 10.22
N ALA A 14 30.25 -4.07 9.02
CA ALA A 14 29.78 -3.32 7.86
C ALA A 14 28.46 -3.84 7.26
N LEU A 15 28.11 -5.11 7.49
CA LEU A 15 26.85 -5.71 7.01
C LEU A 15 25.65 -5.41 7.92
N ALA A 16 25.88 -4.95 9.15
CA ALA A 16 24.79 -4.60 10.08
C ALA A 16 24.14 -3.24 9.78
N GLU A 17 24.83 -2.35 9.06
CA GLU A 17 24.31 -1.00 8.77
C GLU A 17 23.50 -0.88 7.47
N ALA A 18 23.39 -1.95 6.67
CA ALA A 18 22.58 -1.95 5.45
C ALA A 18 21.07 -2.21 5.70
N GLY A 19 20.65 -2.38 6.96
CA GLY A 19 19.32 -2.90 7.31
C GLY A 19 18.24 -1.89 7.70
N THR A 20 18.53 -0.59 7.83
CA THR A 20 17.53 0.35 8.40
C THR A 20 17.45 1.71 7.70
N TRP A 21 17.61 1.79 6.37
CA TRP A 21 17.06 2.94 5.64
C TRP A 21 15.59 2.67 5.32
N LYS A 22 14.75 2.67 6.36
CA LYS A 22 13.31 2.85 6.19
C LYS A 22 13.07 4.35 6.29
N GLN A 23 13.12 5.02 5.14
CA GLN A 23 12.73 6.42 5.03
C GLN A 23 11.24 6.51 5.39
N SER A 24 10.94 6.82 6.64
CA SER A 24 9.63 7.28 7.06
C SER A 24 9.37 8.55 6.28
N GLN A 25 8.60 8.46 5.20
CA GLN A 25 7.96 9.64 4.64
C GLN A 25 6.91 10.06 5.65
N ASP A 26 7.30 11.00 6.53
CA ASP A 26 6.36 11.81 7.29
C ASP A 26 5.57 12.61 6.26
N TYR A 27 4.42 12.07 5.87
CA TYR A 27 3.44 12.80 5.08
C TYR A 27 2.72 13.76 6.02
N THR A 28 2.98 15.05 5.81
CA THR A 28 2.34 16.19 6.45
C THR A 28 0.81 16.00 6.44
N MET A 29 0.18 16.05 7.62
CA MET A 29 -1.28 15.92 7.80
C MET A 29 -2.08 17.16 7.39
N ASP A 30 -1.53 18.03 6.54
CA ASP A 30 -2.14 19.33 6.21
C ASP A 30 -3.27 19.26 5.18
N ASP A 31 -3.52 18.11 4.55
CA ASP A 31 -4.52 17.99 3.45
C ASP A 31 -5.85 17.35 3.89
N LEU A 32 -6.08 17.17 5.20
CA LEU A 32 -7.30 16.52 5.72
C LEU A 32 -8.49 17.48 5.93
N ASP A 33 -8.28 18.80 5.92
CA ASP A 33 -9.37 19.78 6.17
C ASP A 33 -10.16 20.19 4.91
N ARG A 34 -9.76 19.69 3.73
CA ARG A 34 -10.48 19.92 2.49
C ARG A 34 -11.06 18.60 2.02
N SER A 35 -12.29 18.29 2.44
CA SER A 35 -13.05 17.11 1.98
C SER A 35 -12.79 16.86 0.49
N PRO A 36 -11.98 15.84 0.13
CA PRO A 36 -11.48 15.72 -1.22
C PRO A 36 -12.63 15.37 -2.17
N LYS A 37 -12.75 16.08 -3.30
CA LYS A 37 -13.77 15.82 -4.35
C LYS A 37 -13.80 14.37 -4.86
N TRP A 38 -12.81 13.54 -4.52
CA TRP A 38 -12.75 12.11 -4.83
C TRP A 38 -13.74 11.26 -4.01
N LEU A 39 -14.32 11.78 -2.90
CA LEU A 39 -15.33 11.07 -2.11
C LEU A 39 -16.60 10.72 -2.92
N ASP A 40 -16.93 11.49 -3.95
CA ASP A 40 -18.11 11.29 -4.81
C ASP A 40 -17.85 10.32 -5.99
N SER A 41 -16.64 9.78 -6.11
CA SER A 41 -16.17 9.08 -7.31
C SER A 41 -15.62 7.68 -7.03
N SER A 42 -16.07 6.99 -5.98
CA SER A 42 -15.79 5.55 -5.92
C SER A 42 -16.58 4.88 -7.04
N SER A 43 -15.87 4.46 -8.09
CA SER A 43 -16.47 3.79 -9.25
C SER A 43 -17.37 2.61 -8.83
N ASP A 44 -18.40 2.30 -9.62
CA ASP A 44 -19.28 1.11 -9.46
C ASP A 44 -18.51 -0.23 -9.33
N ALA A 45 -17.20 -0.20 -9.57
CA ALA A 45 -16.31 -1.36 -9.45
C ALA A 45 -16.02 -1.76 -8.00
N TRP A 46 -16.21 -0.88 -7.01
CA TRP A 46 -15.89 -1.17 -5.62
C TRP A 46 -17.09 -1.70 -4.82
N PRO A 47 -16.89 -2.69 -3.94
CA PRO A 47 -17.97 -3.21 -3.11
C PRO A 47 -18.54 -2.15 -2.14
N GLN A 48 -19.87 -2.09 -2.05
CA GLN A 48 -20.57 -1.16 -1.16
C GLN A 48 -20.20 -1.31 0.32
N ASP A 49 -19.81 -2.53 0.72
CA ASP A 49 -19.46 -2.85 2.11
C ASP A 49 -18.10 -2.28 2.55
N VAL A 50 -17.32 -1.71 1.61
CA VAL A 50 -16.07 -1.00 1.90
C VAL A 50 -16.16 0.49 1.54
N THR A 51 -16.88 0.87 0.48
CA THR A 51 -17.03 2.29 0.07
C THR A 51 -17.90 3.12 1.00
N GLY A 52 -18.72 2.48 1.85
CA GLY A 52 -19.50 3.17 2.88
C GLY A 52 -18.68 3.82 4.00
N TYR A 53 -17.35 3.64 3.99
CA TYR A 53 -16.45 4.12 5.03
C TYR A 53 -15.51 5.20 4.48
N PRO A 54 -15.53 6.43 5.04
CA PRO A 54 -14.67 7.52 4.56
C PRO A 54 -13.18 7.19 4.66
N GLU A 55 -12.78 6.36 5.62
CA GLU A 55 -11.40 5.92 5.84
C GLU A 55 -10.88 5.11 4.63
N SER A 56 -11.74 4.38 3.94
CA SER A 56 -11.37 3.55 2.79
C SER A 56 -11.03 4.37 1.54
N ASN A 57 -11.62 5.58 1.41
CA ASN A 57 -11.60 6.36 0.18
C ASN A 57 -10.20 6.73 -0.25
N TRP A 58 -9.32 7.01 0.71
CA TRP A 58 -7.94 7.36 0.40
C TRP A 58 -7.18 6.18 -0.23
N LEU A 59 -7.36 4.95 0.28
CA LEU A 59 -6.74 3.77 -0.30
C LEU A 59 -7.33 3.47 -1.68
N ILE A 60 -8.65 3.51 -1.79
CA ILE A 60 -9.39 3.28 -3.04
C ILE A 60 -8.86 4.23 -4.12
N HIS A 61 -8.87 5.54 -3.84
CA HIS A 61 -8.39 6.56 -4.77
C HIS A 61 -6.93 6.33 -5.17
N LYS A 62 -6.06 6.00 -4.20
CA LYS A 62 -4.65 5.74 -4.46
C LYS A 62 -4.44 4.52 -5.38
N VAL A 63 -5.23 3.47 -5.18
CA VAL A 63 -5.20 2.26 -6.01
C VAL A 63 -5.72 2.55 -7.41
N GLU A 64 -6.86 3.23 -7.54
CA GLU A 64 -7.41 3.66 -8.84
C GLU A 64 -6.37 4.47 -9.63
N LYS A 65 -5.76 5.47 -8.98
CA LYS A 65 -4.72 6.29 -9.61
C LYS A 65 -3.51 5.47 -10.07
N ARG A 66 -3.14 4.42 -9.33
CA ARG A 66 -2.05 3.53 -9.72
C ARG A 66 -2.45 2.65 -10.91
N MET A 67 -3.68 2.13 -10.92
CA MET A 67 -4.20 1.30 -12.02
C MET A 67 -4.32 2.08 -13.33
N GLU A 68 -4.74 3.36 -13.29
CA GLU A 68 -4.78 4.25 -14.47
C GLU A 68 -3.42 4.37 -15.18
N ARG A 69 -2.32 4.29 -14.44
CA ARG A 69 -0.95 4.44 -14.98
C ARG A 69 -0.40 3.14 -15.55
N LEU A 70 -1.06 2.01 -15.35
CA LEU A 70 -0.58 0.72 -15.82
C LEU A 70 -1.05 0.48 -17.25
N HIS A 71 -0.14 0.64 -18.21
CA HIS A 71 -0.42 0.54 -19.65
C HIS A 71 -0.96 -0.83 -20.12
N ASN A 72 -0.67 -1.92 -19.40
CA ASN A 72 -1.02 -3.30 -19.78
C ASN A 72 -2.09 -3.93 -18.87
N THR A 73 -2.84 -3.15 -18.08
CA THR A 73 -3.87 -3.70 -17.19
C THR A 73 -5.08 -4.15 -18.00
N ASN A 74 -5.23 -5.45 -18.16
CA ASN A 74 -6.49 -6.02 -18.66
C ASN A 74 -7.54 -6.05 -17.53
N GLU A 75 -8.81 -6.21 -17.91
CA GLU A 75 -9.93 -6.20 -16.96
C GLU A 75 -9.77 -7.25 -15.85
N GLN A 76 -9.16 -8.40 -16.17
CA GLN A 76 -8.92 -9.46 -15.18
C GLN A 76 -7.94 -9.03 -14.07
N ILE A 77 -6.85 -8.34 -14.42
CA ILE A 77 -5.90 -7.80 -13.44
C ILE A 77 -6.58 -6.75 -12.58
N ARG A 78 -7.42 -5.89 -13.19
CA ARG A 78 -8.20 -4.88 -12.46
C ARG A 78 -9.11 -5.52 -11.43
N THR A 79 -9.89 -6.54 -11.81
CA THR A 79 -10.75 -7.28 -10.89
C THR A 79 -9.95 -7.89 -9.73
N ARG A 80 -8.80 -8.53 -10.01
CA ARG A 80 -7.95 -9.10 -8.97
C ARG A 80 -7.41 -8.05 -7.99
N ILE A 81 -7.03 -6.88 -8.48
CA ILE A 81 -6.57 -5.78 -7.63
C ILE A 81 -7.70 -5.29 -6.74
N ILE A 82 -8.89 -5.07 -7.31
CA ILE A 82 -10.08 -4.63 -6.56
C ILE A 82 -10.45 -5.66 -5.49
N ASP A 83 -10.50 -6.95 -5.83
CA ASP A 83 -10.81 -8.03 -4.89
C ASP A 83 -9.81 -8.07 -3.74
N TYR A 84 -8.51 -7.99 -4.07
CA TYR A 84 -7.45 -8.01 -3.07
C TYR A 84 -7.55 -6.82 -2.12
N VAL A 85 -7.74 -5.60 -2.66
CA VAL A 85 -7.82 -4.38 -1.86
C VAL A 85 -9.09 -4.36 -1.01
N SER A 86 -10.21 -4.81 -1.56
CA SER A 86 -11.48 -4.93 -0.82
C SER A 86 -11.33 -5.89 0.37
N GLU A 87 -10.64 -7.01 0.18
CA GLU A 87 -10.33 -7.94 1.27
C GLU A 87 -9.41 -7.32 2.34
N GLN A 88 -8.41 -6.52 1.93
CA GLN A 88 -7.61 -5.77 2.91
C GLN A 88 -8.45 -4.78 3.72
N LEU A 89 -9.37 -4.05 3.07
CA LEU A 89 -10.27 -3.11 3.74
C LEU A 89 -11.23 -3.82 4.70
N ARG A 90 -11.76 -4.98 4.34
CA ARG A 90 -12.61 -5.79 5.23
C ARG A 90 -11.89 -6.23 6.49
N ARG A 91 -10.58 -6.54 6.41
CA ARG A 91 -9.76 -6.88 7.59
C ARG A 91 -9.56 -5.70 8.54
N CYS A 92 -9.70 -4.49 8.05
CA CYS A 92 -9.66 -3.27 8.86
C CYS A 92 -11.02 -2.91 9.46
N LYS A 93 -12.08 -3.69 9.19
CA LYS A 93 -13.41 -3.46 9.73
C LYS A 93 -13.60 -4.24 11.04
N SER A 94 -14.13 -3.56 12.05
CA SER A 94 -14.60 -4.17 13.30
C SER A 94 -16.04 -3.70 13.55
N GLY A 95 -17.00 -4.58 13.24
CA GLY A 95 -18.41 -4.22 13.22
C GLY A 95 -18.72 -3.18 12.13
N ASN A 96 -19.21 -2.01 12.54
CA ASN A 96 -19.54 -0.88 11.67
C ASN A 96 -18.52 0.26 11.73
N ILE A 97 -17.28 -0.04 12.14
CA ILE A 97 -16.18 0.93 12.21
C ILE A 97 -15.02 0.39 11.39
N MET A 98 -14.35 1.28 10.64
CA MET A 98 -13.13 0.97 9.90
C MET A 98 -11.94 1.63 10.59
N ASP A 99 -10.91 0.85 10.92
CA ASP A 99 -9.69 1.35 11.56
C ASP A 99 -8.80 2.08 10.55
N GLU A 100 -8.68 3.40 10.69
CA GLU A 100 -7.89 4.25 9.79
C GLU A 100 -6.40 3.84 9.75
N HIS A 101 -5.80 3.49 10.89
CA HIS A 101 -4.40 3.08 10.95
C HIS A 101 -4.17 1.75 10.22
N CYS A 102 -5.11 0.83 10.30
CA CYS A 102 -5.12 -0.40 9.53
C CYS A 102 -5.21 -0.10 8.02
N VAL A 103 -6.13 0.76 7.60
CA VAL A 103 -6.26 1.17 6.19
C VAL A 103 -4.96 1.78 5.68
N ARG A 104 -4.36 2.72 6.44
CA ARG A 104 -3.07 3.33 6.09
C ARG A 104 -1.95 2.30 5.96
N ARG A 105 -1.90 1.29 6.84
CA ARG A 105 -0.93 0.19 6.74
C ARG A 105 -1.17 -0.67 5.49
N SER A 106 -2.43 -0.91 5.13
CA SER A 106 -2.80 -1.78 4.02
C SER A 106 -2.34 -1.28 2.64
N VAL A 107 -1.98 0.00 2.52
CA VAL A 107 -1.38 0.59 1.31
C VAL A 107 -0.14 -0.13 0.87
N GLY A 108 0.74 -0.46 1.81
CA GLY A 108 1.99 -1.15 1.48
C GLY A 108 1.71 -2.49 0.82
N TYR A 109 0.72 -3.21 1.34
CA TYR A 109 0.25 -4.49 0.80
C TYR A 109 -0.38 -4.30 -0.58
N ALA A 110 -1.29 -3.34 -0.73
CA ALA A 110 -1.94 -3.03 -2.01
C ALA A 110 -0.93 -2.65 -3.10
N MET A 111 -0.02 -1.72 -2.83
CA MET A 111 0.98 -1.28 -3.81
C MET A 111 1.96 -2.42 -4.16
N SER A 112 2.36 -3.23 -3.17
CA SER A 112 3.21 -4.40 -3.42
C SER A 112 2.50 -5.44 -4.30
N PHE A 113 1.21 -5.69 -4.05
CA PHE A 113 0.41 -6.60 -4.86
C PHE A 113 0.29 -6.10 -6.30
N ILE A 114 -0.05 -4.82 -6.49
CA ILE A 114 -0.16 -4.21 -7.82
C ILE A 114 1.16 -4.32 -8.59
N ASN A 115 2.29 -4.02 -7.95
CA ASN A 115 3.62 -4.13 -8.55
C ASN A 115 3.97 -5.57 -8.97
N ASN A 116 3.51 -6.58 -8.21
CA ASN A 116 3.68 -7.98 -8.58
C ASN A 116 2.81 -8.36 -9.79
N GLN A 117 1.58 -7.86 -9.87
CA GLN A 117 0.72 -8.07 -11.05
C GLN A 117 1.33 -7.42 -12.30
N GLU A 118 1.87 -6.21 -12.17
CA GLU A 118 2.58 -5.51 -13.26
C GLU A 118 3.75 -6.34 -13.79
N ARG A 119 4.56 -6.93 -12.90
CA ARG A 119 5.68 -7.82 -13.27
C ARG A 119 5.25 -9.13 -13.93
N GLN A 120 4.08 -9.65 -13.59
CA GLN A 120 3.55 -10.89 -14.17
C GLN A 120 2.85 -10.66 -15.52
N ALA A 121 2.47 -9.41 -15.81
CA ALA A 121 1.81 -9.00 -17.03
C ALA A 121 2.78 -8.45 -18.11
N LEU A 122 4.07 -8.32 -17.78
CA LEU A 122 5.17 -8.10 -18.73
C LEU A 122 5.67 -9.42 -19.29
#